data_AF-A0AB74M4W7-F1
#
_entry.id   AF-A0AB74M4W7-F1
#
_cell.length_a   1.000
_cell.length_b   1.000
_cell.length_c   1.000
_cell.angle_alpha   90.00
_cell.angle_beta   90.00
_cell.angle_gamma   90.00
#
_symmetry.space_group_name_H-M   'P 1'
#
loop_
_entity.id
_entity.type
_entity.pdbx_description
1 polymer ?
#
loop_
_entity_poly.entity_id
_entity_poly.type
_entity_poly.pdbx_seq_one_letter_code
_entity_poly.pdbx_strand_id
1 'polypeptide(L)'
;MTNTPTPGPRALAYPPRYSHRQVAAWVISGLTDKPPMPGLGEAPSDVRMRRLVERHVPDREHREQLKAWSRAQSDDGAFREACRLRGWNRTSAQRHVDLALAQIFLVMCTADCAL
;
A
#
# COMPACT_ATOMS: atom_id res chain seq x y z
N MET A 1 12.68 25.71 -33.26
CA MET A 1 12.97 24.66 -32.25
C MET A 1 12.13 24.96 -31.02
N THR A 2 10.94 24.38 -30.94
CA THR A 2 10.03 24.55 -29.81
C THR A 2 10.45 23.62 -28.68
N ASN A 3 11.02 24.19 -27.62
CA ASN A 3 11.31 23.47 -26.38
C ASN A 3 9.99 23.04 -25.74
N THR A 4 9.61 21.78 -25.90
CA THR A 4 8.53 21.17 -25.13
C THR A 4 9.00 21.12 -23.67
N PRO A 5 8.32 21.79 -22.72
CA PRO A 5 8.71 21.71 -21.32
C PRO A 5 8.53 20.26 -20.86
N THR A 6 9.62 19.64 -20.42
CA THR A 6 9.61 18.34 -19.77
C THR A 6 8.67 18.43 -18.56
N PRO A 7 7.66 17.55 -18.42
CA PRO A 7 6.79 17.59 -17.24
C PRO A 7 7.68 17.35 -16.01
N GLY A 8 7.78 18.37 -15.16
CA GLY A 8 8.43 18.26 -13.85
C GLY A 8 7.77 17.16 -13.01
N PRO A 9 8.42 16.66 -11.94
CA PRO A 9 7.83 15.66 -11.06
C PRO A 9 6.45 16.15 -10.62
N ARG A 10 5.39 15.39 -10.95
CA ARG A 10 4.01 15.74 -10.63
C ARG A 10 3.92 16.01 -9.13
N ALA A 11 3.64 17.26 -8.78
CA ALA A 11 3.54 17.66 -7.38
C ALA A 11 2.44 16.83 -6.70
N LEU A 12 2.72 16.36 -5.48
CA LEU A 12 1.68 15.83 -4.60
C LEU A 12 0.56 16.88 -4.52
N ALA A 13 -0.66 16.52 -4.92
CA ALA A 13 -1.79 17.40 -4.74
C ALA A 13 -1.96 17.63 -3.23
N TYR A 14 -1.85 18.88 -2.78
CA TYR A 14 -2.10 19.25 -1.38
C TYR A 14 -3.45 19.98 -1.28
N PRO A 15 -4.34 19.56 -0.37
CA PRO A 15 -4.20 18.41 0.54
C PRO A 15 -4.27 17.06 -0.21
N PRO A 16 -3.60 16.01 0.30
CA PRO A 16 -3.62 14.69 -0.33
C PRO A 16 -5.05 14.17 -0.44
N ARG A 17 -5.40 13.59 -1.59
CA ARG A 17 -6.76 13.11 -1.89
C ARG A 17 -7.25 12.04 -0.92
N TYR A 18 -6.32 11.26 -0.36
CA TYR A 18 -6.59 10.18 0.58
C TYR A 18 -5.68 10.30 1.79
N SER A 19 -6.16 9.89 2.96
CA SER A 19 -5.31 9.76 4.15
C SER A 19 -4.52 8.45 4.13
N HIS A 20 -3.36 8.42 4.79
CA HIS A 20 -2.56 7.20 4.95
C HIS A 20 -3.37 6.04 5.56
N ARG A 21 -4.29 6.37 6.50
CA ARG A 21 -5.18 5.40 7.14
C ARG A 21 -6.18 4.78 6.15
N GLN A 22 -6.73 5.56 5.22
CA GLN A 22 -7.60 5.04 4.16
C GLN A 22 -6.85 4.10 3.23
N VAL A 23 -5.64 4.50 2.79
CA VAL A 23 -4.80 3.65 1.93
C VAL A 23 -4.45 2.33 2.61
N ALA A 24 -4.01 2.37 3.87
CA ALA A 24 -3.71 1.16 4.63
C ALA A 24 -4.94 0.24 4.76
N ALA A 25 -6.12 0.80 5.04
CA ALA A 25 -7.36 0.02 5.13
C ALA A 25 -7.75 -0.63 3.79
N TRP A 26 -7.57 0.06 2.67
CA TRP A 26 -7.83 -0.50 1.35
C TRP A 26 -6.81 -1.55 0.92
N VAL A 27 -5.54 -1.39 1.30
CA VAL A 27 -4.51 -2.43 1.10
C VAL A 27 -4.86 -3.68 1.90
N ILE A 28 -5.28 -3.53 3.16
CA ILE A 28 -5.74 -4.65 3.99
C ILE A 28 -6.94 -5.34 3.33
N SER A 29 -7.94 -4.56 2.90
CA SER A 29 -9.13 -5.06 2.20
C SER A 29 -8.76 -5.89 0.96
N GLY A 30 -8.04 -5.28 0.02
CA GLY A 30 -7.71 -5.91 -1.27
C GLY A 30 -6.76 -7.10 -1.18
N LEU A 31 -5.95 -7.21 -0.12
CA LEU A 31 -5.05 -8.34 0.11
C LEU A 31 -5.64 -9.47 0.96
N THR A 32 -6.74 -9.20 1.68
CA THR A 32 -7.38 -10.21 2.55
C THR A 32 -8.78 -10.60 2.11
N ASP A 33 -9.30 -9.98 1.05
CA ASP A 33 -10.68 -10.13 0.57
C ASP A 33 -11.72 -9.84 1.68
N LYS A 34 -11.31 -9.11 2.73
CA LYS A 34 -12.19 -8.61 3.80
C LYS A 34 -12.71 -7.24 3.41
N PRO A 35 -13.96 -6.87 3.76
CA PRO A 35 -14.45 -5.54 3.51
C PRO A 35 -13.58 -4.48 4.22
N PRO A 36 -13.37 -3.31 3.61
CA PRO A 36 -12.65 -2.23 4.27
C PRO A 36 -13.41 -1.79 5.53
N MET A 37 -12.68 -1.32 6.55
CA MET A 37 -13.29 -0.87 7.80
C MET A 37 -14.42 0.15 7.52
N PRO A 38 -15.60 0.00 8.16
CA PRO A 38 -16.73 0.87 7.92
C PRO A 38 -16.38 2.33 8.27
N GLY A 39 -16.77 3.26 7.39
CA GLY A 39 -16.55 4.71 7.56
C GLY A 39 -15.30 5.29 6.89
N LEU A 40 -14.46 4.49 6.23
CA LEU A 40 -13.26 4.98 5.52
C LEU A 40 -13.49 5.31 4.02
N GLY A 41 -14.71 5.08 3.53
CA GLY A 41 -15.06 5.21 2.11
C GLY A 41 -14.65 3.99 1.29
N GLU A 42 -15.31 3.81 0.15
CA GLU A 42 -15.01 2.70 -0.76
C GLU A 42 -13.65 2.92 -1.43
N ALA A 43 -12.83 1.86 -1.50
CA ALA A 43 -11.61 1.90 -2.29
C ALA A 43 -11.98 2.13 -3.77
N PRO A 44 -11.11 2.74 -4.59
CA PRO A 44 -11.22 2.56 -6.03
C PRO A 44 -11.01 1.07 -6.32
N SER A 45 -12.11 0.29 -6.39
CA SER A 45 -12.27 -1.18 -6.57
C SER A 45 -11.14 -2.08 -6.06
N ASP A 46 -11.43 -3.06 -5.19
CA ASP A 46 -10.42 -3.95 -4.57
C ASP A 46 -9.43 -4.63 -5.56
N VAL A 47 -9.88 -4.97 -6.77
CA VAL A 47 -9.02 -5.54 -7.85
C VAL A 47 -7.88 -4.59 -8.23
N ARG A 48 -8.08 -3.26 -8.15
CA ARG A 48 -7.04 -2.26 -8.40
C ARG A 48 -5.99 -2.27 -7.29
N MET A 49 -6.36 -2.49 -6.02
CA MET A 49 -5.38 -2.52 -4.93
C MET A 49 -4.41 -3.68 -5.04
N ARG A 50 -4.90 -4.89 -5.37
CA ARG A 50 -4.02 -6.04 -5.60
C ARG A 50 -3.04 -5.77 -6.75
N ARG A 51 -3.52 -5.23 -7.87
CA ARG A 51 -2.68 -4.85 -9.02
C ARG A 51 -1.69 -3.73 -8.68
N LEU A 52 -2.08 -2.74 -7.88
CA LEU A 52 -1.20 -1.66 -7.43
C LEU A 52 -0.08 -2.20 -6.54
N VAL A 53 -0.39 -3.06 -5.57
CA VAL A 53 0.61 -3.73 -4.73
C VAL A 53 1.58 -4.53 -5.60
N GLU A 54 1.08 -5.34 -6.54
CA GLU A 54 1.93 -6.13 -7.43
C GLU A 54 2.83 -5.28 -8.33
N ARG A 55 2.32 -4.13 -8.81
CA ARG A 55 3.05 -3.22 -9.69
C ARG A 55 4.11 -2.41 -8.95
N HIS A 56 3.82 -1.98 -7.73
CA HIS A 56 4.65 -1.02 -6.98
C HIS A 56 5.46 -1.63 -5.84
N VAL A 57 5.22 -2.90 -5.50
CA VAL A 57 6.04 -3.69 -4.57
C VAL A 57 6.63 -4.86 -5.35
N PRO A 58 7.74 -4.65 -6.10
CA PRO A 58 8.29 -5.68 -7.00
C PRO A 58 8.84 -6.89 -6.22
N ASP A 59 9.42 -6.63 -5.05
CA ASP A 59 10.00 -7.66 -4.20
C ASP A 59 8.92 -8.63 -3.69
N ARG A 60 9.15 -9.93 -3.91
CA ARG A 60 8.22 -10.98 -3.52
C ARG A 60 8.14 -11.13 -2.00
N GLU A 61 9.26 -11.04 -1.30
CA GLU A 61 9.31 -11.14 0.16
C GLU A 61 8.56 -9.96 0.78
N HIS A 62 8.77 -8.75 0.29
CA HIS A 62 8.07 -7.55 0.80
C HIS A 62 6.55 -7.67 0.58
N ARG A 63 6.11 -8.23 -0.56
CA ARG A 63 4.69 -8.52 -0.79
C ARG A 63 4.13 -9.56 0.18
N GLU A 64 4.89 -10.61 0.48
CA GLU A 64 4.46 -11.63 1.45
C GLU A 64 4.43 -11.07 2.88
N GLN A 65 5.37 -10.21 3.25
CA GLN A 65 5.38 -9.47 4.51
C GLN A 65 4.18 -8.54 4.61
N LEU A 66 3.87 -7.78 3.55
CA LEU A 66 2.68 -6.94 3.47
C LEU A 66 1.39 -7.75 3.58
N LYS A 67 1.27 -8.88 2.88
CA LYS A 67 0.11 -9.79 3.03
C LYS A 67 -0.02 -10.34 4.44
N ALA A 68 1.09 -10.74 5.07
CA ALA A 68 1.09 -11.24 6.44
C ALA A 68 0.64 -10.16 7.43
N TRP A 69 1.15 -8.94 7.27
CA TRP A 69 0.72 -7.77 8.03
C TRP A 69 -0.76 -7.43 7.81
N SER A 70 -1.24 -7.48 6.56
CA SER A 70 -2.65 -7.27 6.24
C SER A 70 -3.56 -8.33 6.86
N ARG A 71 -3.16 -9.60 6.83
CA ARG A 71 -3.88 -10.71 7.49
C ARG A 71 -3.95 -10.53 9.00
N ALA A 72 -2.87 -10.00 9.59
CA ALA A 72 -2.84 -9.62 11.00
C ALA A 72 -3.76 -8.44 11.31
N GLN A 73 -4.28 -7.71 10.31
CA GLN A 73 -5.14 -6.53 10.50
C GLN A 73 -4.51 -5.45 11.41
N SER A 74 -3.18 -5.27 11.31
CA SER A 74 -2.39 -4.44 12.23
C SER A 74 -2.29 -4.95 13.67
N ASP A 75 -2.65 -6.22 13.93
CA ASP A 75 -2.35 -6.88 15.20
C ASP A 75 -0.86 -7.24 15.26
N ASP A 76 -0.17 -6.54 16.17
CA ASP A 76 1.26 -6.64 16.36
C ASP A 76 1.71 -8.04 16.83
N GLY A 77 0.85 -8.77 17.54
CA GLY A 77 1.12 -10.12 18.02
C GLY A 77 1.03 -11.15 16.89
N ALA A 78 -0.05 -11.10 16.11
CA ALA A 78 -0.26 -11.97 14.96
C ALA A 78 0.80 -11.75 13.88
N PHE A 79 1.22 -10.49 13.64
CA PHE A 79 2.30 -10.21 12.71
C PHE A 79 3.66 -10.70 13.22
N ARG A 80 3.93 -10.58 14.53
CA ARG A 80 5.14 -11.15 15.16
C ARG A 80 5.22 -12.65 14.93
N GLU A 81 4.11 -13.34 15.13
CA GLU A 81 4.03 -14.78 14.97
C GLU A 81 4.22 -15.19 13.51
N ALA A 82 3.62 -14.46 12.57
CA ALA A 82 3.86 -14.67 11.14
C ALA A 82 5.34 -14.48 10.76
N CYS A 83 6.01 -13.46 11.30
CA CYS A 83 7.44 -13.25 11.10
C CYS A 83 8.26 -14.42 11.65
N ARG A 84 7.93 -14.89 12.86
CA ARG A 84 8.60 -16.03 13.51
C ARG A 84 8.50 -17.30 12.67
N LEU A 85 7.30 -17.62 12.18
CA LEU A 85 7.05 -18.82 11.35
C LEU A 85 7.77 -18.78 10.00
N ARG A 86 8.01 -17.58 9.46
CA ARG A 86 8.66 -17.36 8.15
C ARG A 86 10.16 -17.11 8.26
N GLY A 87 10.71 -17.02 9.46
CA GLY A 87 12.13 -16.69 9.70
C GLY A 87 12.48 -15.22 9.42
N TRP A 88 11.49 -14.33 9.35
CA TRP A 88 11.72 -12.91 9.11
C TRP A 88 12.13 -12.17 10.38
N ASN A 89 13.08 -11.25 10.25
CA ASN A 89 13.34 -10.27 11.30
C ASN A 89 12.17 -9.28 11.37
N ARG A 90 11.46 -9.24 12.51
CA ARG A 90 10.28 -8.38 12.72
C ARG A 90 10.53 -6.92 12.36
N THR A 91 11.64 -6.34 12.82
CA THR A 91 11.94 -4.91 12.60
C THR A 91 12.17 -4.61 11.13
N SER A 92 12.87 -5.50 10.43
CA SER A 92 13.11 -5.36 8.99
C SER A 92 11.83 -5.55 8.19
N ALA A 93 11.03 -6.58 8.53
CA ALA A 93 9.74 -6.83 7.90
C ALA A 93 8.76 -5.67 8.09
N GLN A 94 8.71 -5.07 9.29
CA GLN A 94 7.89 -3.88 9.54
C GLN A 94 8.32 -2.70 8.67
N ARG A 95 9.63 -2.44 8.55
CA ARG A 95 10.15 -1.39 7.66
C ARG A 95 9.75 -1.63 6.20
N HIS A 96 9.80 -2.88 5.72
CA HIS A 96 9.38 -3.20 4.36
C HIS A 96 7.89 -2.99 4.14
N VAL A 97 7.06 -3.28 5.14
CA VAL A 97 5.62 -2.96 5.14
C VAL A 97 5.41 -1.45 5.07
N ASP A 98 6.08 -0.68 5.92
CA ASP A 98 5.95 0.78 5.97
C ASP A 98 6.37 1.42 4.63
N LEU A 99 7.48 0.95 4.04
CA LEU A 99 7.94 1.39 2.72
C LEU A 99 6.94 1.05 1.61
N ALA A 100 6.36 -0.16 1.64
CA ALA A 100 5.35 -0.57 0.67
C ALA A 100 4.08 0.29 0.78
N LEU A 101 3.61 0.57 1.99
CA LEU A 101 2.45 1.43 2.24
C LEU A 101 2.72 2.87 1.78
N ALA A 102 3.89 3.42 2.10
CA ALA A 102 4.29 4.76 1.67
C ALA A 102 4.34 4.85 0.13
N GLN A 103 4.88 3.84 -0.55
CA GLN A 103 4.94 3.80 -2.00
C GLN A 103 3.54 3.78 -2.63
N ILE A 104 2.64 2.94 -2.11
CA ILE A 104 1.24 2.87 -2.59
C ILE A 104 0.51 4.19 -2.34
N PHE A 105 0.71 4.77 -1.15
CA PHE A 105 0.16 6.07 -0.79
C PHE A 105 0.59 7.18 -1.75
N LEU A 106 1.89 7.25 -2.05
CA LEU A 106 2.44 8.23 -2.99
C LEU A 106 1.85 8.06 -4.38
N VAL A 107 1.76 6.83 -4.90
CA VAL A 107 1.17 6.55 -6.22
C VAL A 107 -0.28 7.02 -6.28
N MET A 108 -1.06 6.73 -5.23
CA MET A 108 -2.47 7.14 -5.18
C MET A 108 -2.68 8.65 -5.00
N CYS A 109 -1.68 9.37 -4.48
CA CYS A 109 -1.75 10.83 -4.27
C CYS A 109 -1.08 11.66 -5.38
N THR A 110 -0.23 11.07 -6.23
CA THR A 110 0.57 11.80 -7.24
C THR A 110 0.07 11.67 -8.68
N ALA A 111 -0.77 10.68 -8.99
CA ALA A 111 -1.18 10.44 -10.37
C ALA A 111 -2.67 10.13 -10.49
N ASP A 112 -3.26 10.67 -11.55
CA ASP A 112 -4.46 10.15 -12.21
C ASP A 112 -4.64 8.65 -11.97
N CYS A 113 -5.70 8.26 -11.27
CA CYS A 113 -6.30 6.95 -11.49
C CYS A 113 -6.96 6.96 -12.89
N ALA A 114 -6.20 7.23 -13.95
CA ALA A 114 -6.61 6.94 -15.31
C ALA A 114 -6.51 5.43 -15.47
N LEU A 115 -7.65 4.79 -15.20
CA LEU A 115 -8.00 3.48 -15.72
C LEU A 115 -8.84 3.66 -16.97
#